data_AF-A0A971Y6M3-F1
#
_entry.id   AF-A0A971Y6M3-F1
#
_cell.length_a   1.000
_cell.length_b   1.000
_cell.length_c   1.000
_cell.angle_alpha   90.00
_cell.angle_beta   90.00
_cell.angle_gamma   90.00
#
_symmetry.space_group_name_H-M   'P 1'
#
loop_
_entity.id
_entity.type
_entity.pdbx_description
1 polymer ?
#
loop_
_entity_poly.entity_id
_entity_poly.type
_entity_poly.pdbx_seq_one_letter_code
_entity_poly.pdbx_strand_id
1 'polypeptide(L)'
;NFRRDIIESGYEMLYVINSHREETKDLAGALKHLDGIEMVSGLKVTGLVVNSHFLRETKAQDIMEGYQLAKKVQEERGLPIRYISGIASALKDLPEDLEGEKLEIGMYMREAWM
;
A
#
# COMPACT_ATOMS: atom_id res chain seq x y z
N ASN A 1 -10.35 -21.24 15.49
CA ASN A 1 -10.57 -20.09 14.58
C ASN A 1 -9.92 -18.89 15.25
N PHE A 2 -8.74 -18.44 14.78
CA PHE A 2 -7.89 -17.44 15.45
C PHE A 2 -8.42 -16.00 15.35
N ARG A 3 -9.49 -15.76 14.57
CA ARG A 3 -10.08 -14.43 14.36
C ARG A 3 -10.38 -13.68 15.67
N ARG A 4 -10.96 -14.39 16.64
CA ARG A 4 -11.32 -13.80 17.93
C ARG A 4 -10.08 -13.34 18.70
N ASP A 5 -9.08 -14.20 18.79
CA ASP A 5 -7.82 -13.92 19.50
C ASP A 5 -7.07 -12.74 18.88
N ILE A 6 -7.09 -12.61 17.55
CA ILE A 6 -6.50 -11.47 16.82
C ILE A 6 -7.22 -10.16 17.16
N ILE A 7 -8.56 -10.17 17.18
CA ILE A 7 -9.34 -8.98 17.52
C ILE A 7 -9.11 -8.58 18.98
N GLU A 8 -9.13 -9.54 19.91
CA GLU A 8 -8.95 -9.29 21.35
C GLU A 8 -7.53 -8.81 21.69
N SER A 9 -6.52 -9.20 20.90
CA SER A 9 -5.12 -8.75 21.08
C SER A 9 -4.87 -7.32 20.56
N GLY A 10 -5.82 -6.76 19.80
CA GLY A 10 -5.60 -5.55 19.00
C GLY A 10 -4.76 -5.87 17.76
N TYR A 11 -5.21 -5.37 16.61
CA TYR A 11 -4.53 -5.63 15.33
C TYR A 11 -4.54 -4.39 14.45
N GLU A 12 -3.60 -4.39 13.50
CA GLU A 12 -3.61 -3.50 12.36
C GLU A 12 -3.55 -4.37 11.09
N MET A 13 -4.52 -4.19 10.21
CA MET A 13 -4.54 -4.84 8.90
C MET A 13 -4.27 -3.79 7.83
N LEU A 14 -3.04 -3.77 7.35
CA LEU A 14 -2.58 -2.83 6.32
C LEU A 14 -2.84 -3.40 4.93
N TYR A 15 -3.57 -2.64 4.12
CA TYR A 15 -3.85 -2.98 2.73
C TYR A 15 -2.84 -2.30 1.80
N VAL A 16 -2.08 -3.12 1.08
CA VAL A 16 -1.00 -2.65 0.21
C VAL A 16 -1.54 -2.42 -1.20
N ILE A 17 -1.54 -1.15 -1.62
CA ILE A 17 -1.92 -0.73 -2.96
C ILE A 17 -0.67 -0.68 -3.83
N ASN A 18 -0.72 -1.40 -4.96
CA ASN A 18 0.25 -1.32 -6.03
C ASN A 18 -0.49 -1.14 -7.36
N SER A 19 -0.44 0.06 -7.93
CA SER A 19 -1.14 0.42 -9.16
C SER A 19 -0.66 -0.33 -10.41
N HIS A 20 0.41 -1.13 -10.32
CA HIS A 20 0.94 -1.95 -11.41
C HIS A 20 0.51 -3.42 -11.35
N ARG A 21 -0.28 -3.82 -10.34
CA ARG A 21 -0.90 -5.15 -10.30
C ARG A 21 -2.27 -5.12 -10.94
N GLU A 22 -2.62 -6.18 -11.67
CA GLU A 22 -3.90 -6.28 -12.38
C GLU A 22 -5.10 -6.13 -11.43
N GLU A 23 -4.99 -6.69 -10.23
CA GLU A 23 -6.04 -6.67 -9.21
C GLU A 23 -6.27 -5.29 -8.60
N THR A 24 -5.23 -4.43 -8.58
CA THR A 24 -5.25 -3.12 -7.92
C THR A 24 -4.83 -1.98 -8.86
N LYS A 25 -5.04 -2.15 -10.17
CA LYS A 25 -4.68 -1.13 -11.16
C LYS A 25 -5.59 0.11 -11.14
N ASP A 26 -6.82 -0.07 -10.69
CA ASP A 26 -7.84 0.97 -10.61
C ASP A 26 -8.66 0.87 -9.31
N LEU A 27 -9.50 1.87 -9.07
CA LEU A 27 -10.30 1.98 -7.85
C LEU A 27 -11.25 0.78 -7.69
N ALA A 28 -11.91 0.36 -8.76
CA ALA A 28 -12.89 -0.72 -8.69
C ALA A 28 -12.21 -2.06 -8.34
N GLY A 29 -11.06 -2.35 -8.95
CA GLY A 29 -10.22 -3.49 -8.62
C GLY A 29 -9.73 -3.43 -7.17
N ALA A 30 -9.20 -2.29 -6.76
CA ALA A 30 -8.68 -2.09 -5.41
C ALA A 30 -9.75 -2.30 -4.33
N LEU A 31 -10.97 -1.76 -4.53
CA LEU A 31 -12.09 -1.96 -3.60
C LEU A 31 -12.57 -3.41 -3.59
N LYS A 32 -12.70 -4.04 -4.76
CA LYS A 32 -13.09 -5.45 -4.88
C LYS A 32 -12.10 -6.37 -4.15
N HIS A 33 -10.80 -6.11 -4.32
CA HIS A 33 -9.76 -6.90 -3.68
C HIS A 33 -9.74 -6.71 -2.16
N LEU A 34 -9.91 -5.46 -1.69
CA LEU A 34 -10.09 -5.13 -0.27
C LEU A 34 -11.29 -5.89 0.32
N ASP A 35 -12.45 -5.83 -0.33
CA ASP A 35 -13.67 -6.51 0.14
C ASP A 35 -13.48 -8.03 0.20
N GLY A 36 -12.74 -8.60 -0.76
CA GLY A 36 -12.38 -10.02 -0.76
C GLY A 36 -11.51 -10.40 0.44
N ILE A 37 -10.52 -9.57 0.79
CA ILE A 37 -9.66 -9.78 1.97
C ILE A 37 -10.51 -9.75 3.24
N GLU A 38 -11.36 -8.74 3.41
CA GLU A 38 -12.20 -8.62 4.60
C GLU A 38 -13.21 -9.77 4.72
N MET A 39 -13.80 -10.19 3.60
CA MET A 39 -14.75 -11.29 3.56
C MET A 39 -14.10 -12.62 3.96
N VAL A 40 -12.93 -12.93 3.40
CA VAL A 40 -12.24 -14.21 3.65
C VAL A 40 -11.61 -14.25 5.03
N SER A 41 -10.96 -13.16 5.46
CA SER A 41 -10.31 -13.09 6.78
C SER A 41 -11.31 -12.88 7.94
N GLY A 42 -12.45 -12.24 7.67
CA GLY A 42 -13.36 -11.73 8.69
C GLY A 42 -12.79 -10.56 9.50
N LEU A 43 -11.65 -10.00 9.10
CA LEU A 43 -11.02 -8.84 9.72
C LEU A 43 -11.28 -7.60 8.86
N LYS A 44 -11.14 -6.42 9.45
CA LYS A 44 -11.30 -5.15 8.76
C LYS A 44 -9.95 -4.54 8.44
N VAL A 45 -9.80 -3.99 7.24
CA VAL A 45 -8.63 -3.20 6.90
C VAL A 45 -8.63 -1.93 7.74
N THR A 46 -7.48 -1.54 8.25
CA THR A 46 -7.33 -0.41 9.18
C THR A 46 -6.41 0.70 8.65
N GLY A 47 -5.74 0.48 7.53
CA GLY A 47 -4.87 1.47 6.90
C GLY A 47 -4.38 1.05 5.53
N LEU A 48 -3.91 2.04 4.76
CA LEU A 48 -3.40 1.86 3.40
C LEU A 48 -1.89 2.02 3.37
N VAL A 49 -1.25 1.28 2.46
CA VAL A 49 0.18 1.38 2.15
C VAL A 49 0.35 1.56 0.65
N VAL A 50 1.05 2.60 0.24
CA VAL A 50 1.43 2.80 -1.16
C VAL A 50 2.73 2.06 -1.44
N ASN A 51 2.69 1.07 -2.33
CA ASN A 51 3.84 0.28 -2.77
C ASN A 51 3.79 0.05 -4.29
N SER A 52 3.60 1.14 -5.04
CA SER A 52 3.69 1.15 -6.50
C SER A 52 5.15 1.25 -6.93
N HIS A 53 5.75 0.08 -7.16
CA HIS A 53 7.20 -0.07 -7.28
C HIS A 53 7.58 -0.91 -8.51
N PHE A 54 8.60 -0.45 -9.25
CA PHE A 54 9.29 -1.14 -10.36
C PHE A 54 10.74 -1.49 -10.00
N LEU A 55 10.97 -2.03 -8.79
CA LEU A 55 12.33 -2.34 -8.32
C LEU A 55 13.26 -1.11 -8.45
N ARG A 56 14.41 -1.27 -9.10
CA ARG A 56 15.43 -0.23 -9.27
C ARG A 56 14.98 0.92 -10.16
N GLU A 57 13.93 0.72 -10.96
CA GLU A 57 13.45 1.70 -11.94
C GLU A 57 12.32 2.58 -11.43
N THR A 58 11.95 2.41 -10.16
CA THR A 58 10.87 3.19 -9.55
C THR A 58 11.22 4.67 -9.51
N LYS A 59 10.29 5.49 -9.99
CA LYS A 59 10.35 6.95 -9.97
C LYS A 59 9.32 7.49 -8.99
N ALA A 60 9.49 8.75 -8.59
CA ALA A 60 8.50 9.45 -7.79
C ALA A 60 7.10 9.45 -8.43
N GLN A 61 7.04 9.52 -9.77
CA GLN A 61 5.78 9.46 -10.50
C GLN A 61 5.03 8.14 -10.27
N ASP A 62 5.72 6.99 -10.30
CA ASP A 62 5.08 5.68 -10.09
C ASP A 62 4.46 5.60 -8.69
N ILE A 63 5.18 6.11 -7.68
CA ILE A 63 4.67 6.20 -6.31
C ILE A 63 3.48 7.16 -6.24
N MET A 64 3.54 8.31 -6.92
CA MET A 64 2.43 9.27 -6.95
C MET A 64 1.18 8.70 -7.62
N GLU A 65 1.31 7.90 -8.68
CA GLU A 65 0.17 7.21 -9.30
C GLU A 65 -0.51 6.26 -8.31
N GLY A 66 0.28 5.47 -7.57
CA GLY A 66 -0.21 4.65 -6.47
C GLY A 66 -0.86 5.46 -5.35
N TYR A 67 -0.26 6.59 -4.99
CA TYR A 67 -0.77 7.50 -3.96
C TYR A 67 -2.13 8.10 -4.35
N GLN A 68 -2.31 8.52 -5.61
CA GLN A 68 -3.60 9.02 -6.08
C GLN A 68 -4.69 7.94 -6.03
N LEU A 69 -4.36 6.69 -6.34
CA LEU A 69 -5.29 5.58 -6.16
C LEU A 69 -5.61 5.36 -4.67
N ALA A 70 -4.61 5.40 -3.79
CA ALA A 70 -4.81 5.28 -2.35
C ALA A 70 -5.69 6.41 -1.78
N LYS A 71 -5.55 7.65 -2.25
CA LYS A 71 -6.43 8.77 -1.88
C LYS A 71 -7.89 8.50 -2.25
N LYS A 72 -8.15 7.97 -3.45
CA LYS A 72 -9.52 7.58 -3.85
C LYS A 72 -10.08 6.46 -2.97
N VAL A 73 -9.27 5.45 -2.64
CA VAL A 73 -9.69 4.38 -1.72
C VAL A 73 -9.96 4.94 -0.32
N GLN A 74 -9.13 5.87 0.16
CA GLN A 74 -9.33 6.55 1.43
C GLN A 74 -10.63 7.35 1.43
N GLU A 75 -10.95 8.10 0.38
CA GLU A 75 -12.20 8.85 0.26
C GLU A 75 -13.42 7.92 0.32
N GLU A 76 -13.36 6.77 -0.36
CA GLU A 76 -14.45 5.79 -0.42
C GLU A 76 -14.61 4.95 0.86
N ARG A 77 -13.53 4.75 1.63
CA ARG A 77 -13.51 3.81 2.77
C ARG A 77 -13.17 4.45 4.12
N GLY A 78 -12.76 5.71 4.14
CA GLY A 78 -12.30 6.40 5.35
C GLY A 78 -11.00 5.83 5.95
N LEU A 79 -10.19 5.13 5.14
CA LEU A 79 -8.97 4.47 5.61
C LEU A 79 -7.76 5.41 5.52
N PRO A 80 -6.97 5.60 6.60
CA PRO A 80 -5.80 6.46 6.56
C PRO A 80 -4.68 5.87 5.70
N ILE A 81 -3.93 6.73 5.01
CA ILE A 81 -2.69 6.33 4.35
C ILE A 81 -1.60 6.32 5.43
N ARG A 82 -1.14 5.13 5.81
CA ARG A 82 -0.16 4.97 6.89
C ARG A 82 1.27 5.11 6.39
N TYR A 83 1.55 4.53 5.22
CA TYR A 83 2.91 4.45 4.70
C TYR A 83 2.97 4.66 3.19
N ILE A 84 4.04 5.31 2.75
CA ILE A 84 4.44 5.44 1.36
C ILE A 84 5.81 4.80 1.22
N SER A 85 5.89 3.73 0.44
CA SER A 85 7.11 2.94 0.33
C SER A 85 7.77 3.06 -1.04
N GLY A 86 9.10 3.03 -1.08
CA GLY A 86 9.87 3.18 -2.30
C GLY A 86 11.37 3.16 -2.08
N ILE A 87 12.15 3.17 -3.16
CA ILE A 87 13.61 3.33 -3.07
C ILE A 87 13.99 4.77 -2.70
N ALA A 88 15.15 4.95 -2.08
CA ALA A 88 15.64 6.24 -1.58
C ALA A 88 15.54 7.37 -2.62
N SER A 89 15.95 7.10 -3.87
CA SER A 89 15.91 8.09 -4.95
C SER A 89 14.49 8.54 -5.28
N ALA A 90 13.53 7.61 -5.36
CA ALA A 90 12.15 7.93 -5.66
C ALA A 90 11.47 8.69 -4.51
N LEU A 91 11.73 8.31 -3.26
CA LEU A 91 11.14 8.97 -2.09
C LEU A 91 11.63 10.40 -1.90
N LYS A 92 12.89 10.67 -2.25
CA LYS A 92 13.49 12.00 -2.17
C LYS A 92 12.79 13.02 -3.08
N ASP A 93 12.31 12.57 -4.24
CA ASP A 93 11.66 13.42 -5.24
C ASP A 93 10.15 13.56 -5.01
N LEU A 94 9.60 12.99 -3.93
CA LEU A 94 8.19 13.15 -3.55
C LEU A 94 7.93 14.46 -2.81
N PRO A 95 6.74 15.07 -2.98
CA PRO A 95 6.28 16.18 -2.15
C PRO A 95 6.41 15.90 -0.65
N GLU A 96 6.67 16.94 0.15
CA GLU A 96 6.83 16.82 1.61
C GLU A 96 5.48 16.69 2.34
N ASP A 97 4.40 17.16 1.75
CA ASP A 97 3.06 17.30 2.34
C ASP A 97 2.13 16.11 2.11
N LEU A 98 2.69 14.92 1.87
CA LEU A 98 1.91 13.71 1.69
C LEU A 98 1.49 13.09 3.04
N GLU A 99 0.29 12.54 3.08
CA GLU A 99 -0.19 11.75 4.22
C GLU A 99 0.51 10.38 4.22
N GLY A 100 1.05 10.00 5.37
CA GLY A 100 1.71 8.71 5.57
C GLY A 100 3.23 8.81 5.65
N GLU A 101 3.82 7.94 6.45
CA GLU A 101 5.26 7.90 6.68
C GLU A 101 6.00 7.32 5.46
N LYS A 102 7.05 8.00 5.01
CA LYS A 102 7.90 7.56 3.90
C LYS A 102 8.84 6.46 4.39
N LEU A 103 8.65 5.23 3.90
CA LEU A 103 9.46 4.06 4.23
C LEU A 103 10.40 3.69 3.08
N GLU A 104 11.71 3.85 3.30
CA GLU A 104 12.72 3.42 2.34
C GLU A 104 12.81 1.89 2.29
N ILE A 105 12.75 1.33 1.08
CA ILE A 105 12.94 -0.10 0.83
C ILE A 105 14.32 -0.34 0.20
N GLY A 106 15.12 -1.17 0.87
CA GLY A 106 16.38 -1.70 0.33
C GLY A 106 16.21 -3.07 -0.35
N MET A 107 17.06 -3.37 -1.33
CA MET A 107 17.07 -4.65 -2.05
C MET A 107 18.15 -5.59 -1.51
N TYR A 108 17.88 -6.23 -0.38
CA TYR A 108 18.87 -7.06 0.33
C TYR A 108 18.90 -8.52 -0.16
N MET A 109 17.80 -9.02 -0.72
CA MET A 109 17.65 -10.41 -1.15
C MET A 109 17.89 -10.64 -2.65
N ARG A 110 18.21 -9.58 -3.43
CA ARG A 110 18.47 -9.65 -4.87
C ARG A 110 19.92 -9.24 -5.13
N GLU A 111 20.73 -10.17 -5.62
CA GLU A 111 22.12 -9.87 -5.99
C GLU A 111 22.16 -8.84 -7.12
N ALA A 112 23.24 -8.05 -7.18
CA ALA A 112 23.39 -6.92 -8.11
C ALA A 112 23.38 -7.32 -9.61
N TRP A 113 23.40 -8.61 -9.93
CA TRP A 113 23.45 -9.15 -11.30
C TRP A 113 22.13 -9.78 -11.79
N MET A 114 21.05 -9.71 -11.00
CA MET A 114 19.66 -9.97 -11.43
C MET A 114 18.90 -8.68 -11.65
#